data_AF-A0A0W0RJ81-F1
#
_entry.id   AF-A0A0W0RJ81-F1
#
_cell.length_a   1.000
_cell.length_b   1.000
_cell.length_c   1.000
_cell.angle_alpha   90.00
_cell.angle_beta   90.00
_cell.angle_gamma   90.00
#
_symmetry.space_group_name_H-M   'P 1'
#
loop_
_entity.id
_entity.type
_entity.pdbx_description
1 polymer ?
#
loop_
_entity_poly.entity_id
_entity_poly.type
_entity_poly.pdbx_seq_one_letter_code
_entity_poly.pdbx_strand_id
1 'polypeptide(L)'
;MLSATQLKKKLDYARFTHLAIMFMVAMLIYLFTTIPHKWWILLTVIVISAGIEPGLIVRRAIHRIGGTFAALLILIPLIYLLQLNYRLVPVVFIIGIIGLSVTALNTRRYDISVFFITIVVFLLLAQTTDVNSPAGPFEMVLNRGICTLLGIFIVLVGDYFLFQAYRYSQKLYLFHQMMVYNFFNKIVKEIIKCRTEKINTFIFVEKLRSQVIKNCAPIEISSENLKLEVKINSETKERVDIFQETIRDIRRLIFALCVSEFVLHSTTTTEKHLLQFKILMNKARNNFIYTEDILE
;
A
#
# COMPACT_ATOMS: atom_id res chain seq x y z
N MET A 1 -23.03 15.02 -7.79
CA MET A 1 -22.11 14.32 -6.86
C MET A 1 -22.14 12.82 -7.15
N LEU A 2 -21.01 12.26 -7.59
CA LEU A 2 -20.83 10.80 -7.70
C LEU A 2 -21.03 10.14 -6.33
N SER A 3 -21.77 9.03 -6.27
CA SER A 3 -21.88 8.24 -5.04
C SER A 3 -20.55 7.56 -4.72
N ALA A 4 -20.30 7.24 -3.44
CA ALA A 4 -19.07 6.55 -3.03
C ALA A 4 -18.84 5.23 -3.78
N THR A 5 -19.92 4.52 -4.17
CA THR A 5 -19.84 3.28 -4.94
C THR A 5 -19.44 3.51 -6.40
N GLN A 6 -19.92 4.57 -7.03
CA GLN A 6 -19.52 4.95 -8.40
C GLN A 6 -18.06 5.43 -8.44
N LEU A 7 -17.64 6.21 -7.43
CA LEU A 7 -16.26 6.68 -7.31
C LEU A 7 -15.30 5.50 -7.13
N LYS A 8 -15.66 4.53 -6.27
CA LYS A 8 -14.90 3.28 -6.10
C LYS A 8 -14.73 2.55 -7.43
N LYS A 9 -15.82 2.33 -8.17
CA LYS A 9 -15.76 1.61 -9.46
C LYS A 9 -14.85 2.31 -10.47
N LYS A 10 -14.89 3.64 -10.55
CA LYS A 10 -13.98 4.42 -11.41
C LYS A 10 -12.52 4.27 -11.00
N LEU A 11 -12.22 4.34 -9.69
CA LEU A 11 -10.88 4.15 -9.16
C LEU A 11 -10.34 2.74 -9.39
N ASP A 12 -11.17 1.72 -9.17
CA ASP A 12 -10.80 0.32 -9.41
C ASP A 12 -10.52 0.08 -10.90
N TYR A 13 -11.35 0.63 -11.79
CA TYR A 13 -11.15 0.50 -13.24
C TYR A 13 -9.90 1.22 -13.72
N ALA A 14 -9.68 2.48 -13.30
CA ALA A 14 -8.48 3.24 -13.64
C ALA A 14 -7.21 2.49 -13.22
N ARG A 15 -7.23 1.86 -12.04
CA ARG A 15 -6.10 1.08 -11.56
C ARG A 15 -5.92 -0.24 -12.30
N PHE A 16 -7.01 -0.94 -12.62
CA PHE A 16 -6.94 -2.15 -13.42
C PHE A 16 -6.35 -1.87 -14.80
N THR A 17 -6.84 -0.83 -15.50
CA THR A 17 -6.32 -0.41 -16.79
C THR A 17 -4.86 -0.03 -16.72
N HIS A 18 -4.44 0.68 -15.67
CA HIS A 18 -3.04 1.02 -15.43
C HIS A 18 -2.14 -0.21 -15.26
N LEU A 19 -2.52 -1.15 -14.40
CA LEU A 19 -1.79 -2.41 -14.20
C LEU A 19 -1.71 -3.22 -15.51
N ALA A 20 -2.81 -3.27 -16.26
CA ALA A 20 -2.87 -3.96 -17.55
C ALA A 20 -1.92 -3.33 -18.58
N ILE A 21 -1.87 -2.00 -18.67
CA ILE A 21 -0.95 -1.28 -19.57
C ILE A 21 0.50 -1.53 -19.17
N MET A 22 0.85 -1.40 -17.89
CA MET A 22 2.22 -1.66 -17.42
C MET A 22 2.65 -3.10 -17.71
N PHE A 23 1.76 -4.06 -17.48
CA PHE A 23 2.02 -5.47 -17.80
C PHE A 23 2.17 -5.69 -19.31
N MET A 24 1.32 -5.07 -20.13
CA MET A 24 1.41 -5.14 -21.59
C MET A 24 2.76 -4.60 -22.08
N VAL A 25 3.20 -3.44 -21.59
CA VAL A 25 4.52 -2.86 -21.91
C VAL A 25 5.65 -3.79 -21.51
N ALA A 26 5.60 -4.34 -20.28
CA ALA A 26 6.61 -5.29 -19.81
C ALA A 26 6.66 -6.57 -20.67
N MET A 27 5.49 -7.05 -21.11
CA MET A 27 5.36 -8.21 -21.98
C MET A 27 5.89 -7.93 -23.39
N LEU A 28 5.63 -6.73 -23.94
CA LEU A 28 6.20 -6.32 -25.23
C LEU A 28 7.73 -6.28 -25.17
N ILE A 29 8.31 -5.74 -24.09
CA ILE A 29 9.76 -5.74 -23.89
C ILE A 29 10.29 -7.17 -23.82
N TYR A 30 9.61 -8.05 -23.07
CA TYR A 30 9.97 -9.46 -22.98
C TYR A 30 9.92 -10.17 -24.34
N LEU A 31 8.93 -9.90 -25.19
CA LEU A 31 8.80 -10.58 -26.49
C LEU A 31 9.77 -10.03 -27.53
N PHE A 32 9.83 -8.71 -27.71
CA PHE A 32 10.48 -8.08 -28.86
C PHE A 32 11.91 -7.61 -28.62
N THR A 33 12.38 -7.58 -27.37
CA THR A 33 13.72 -7.09 -27.06
C THR A 33 14.76 -8.23 -27.07
N THR A 34 15.99 -7.90 -27.45
CA THR A 34 17.16 -8.79 -27.46
C THR A 34 18.00 -8.72 -26.18
N ILE A 35 17.51 -8.01 -25.14
CA ILE A 35 18.21 -7.86 -23.86
C ILE A 35 18.40 -9.24 -23.19
N PRO A 36 19.62 -9.55 -22.70
CA PRO A 36 19.87 -10.79 -21.97
C PRO A 36 19.02 -10.85 -20.69
N HIS A 37 18.48 -12.03 -20.38
CA HIS A 37 17.61 -12.25 -19.22
C HIS A 37 16.40 -11.29 -19.13
N LYS A 38 15.82 -10.89 -20.28
CA LYS A 38 14.63 -10.03 -20.38
C LYS A 38 13.43 -10.43 -19.49
N TRP A 39 13.31 -11.69 -19.10
CA TRP A 39 12.29 -12.14 -18.13
C TRP A 39 12.42 -11.49 -16.74
N TRP A 40 13.61 -11.03 -16.36
CA TRP A 40 13.83 -10.29 -15.11
C TRP A 40 13.14 -8.94 -15.07
N ILE A 41 12.99 -8.29 -16.23
CA ILE A 41 12.25 -7.03 -16.35
C ILE A 41 10.78 -7.29 -16.03
N LEU A 42 10.18 -8.29 -16.69
CA LEU A 42 8.79 -8.69 -16.46
C LEU A 42 8.53 -9.05 -14.99
N LEU A 43 9.39 -9.88 -14.39
CA LEU A 43 9.27 -10.26 -12.97
C LEU A 43 9.32 -9.03 -12.06
N THR A 44 10.21 -8.09 -12.33
CA THR A 44 10.34 -6.87 -11.53
C THR A 44 9.09 -6.01 -11.61
N VAL A 45 8.51 -5.85 -12.81
CA VAL A 45 7.25 -5.12 -13.00
C VAL A 45 6.12 -5.79 -12.21
N ILE A 46 5.95 -7.11 -12.32
CA ILE A 46 4.90 -7.85 -11.60
C ILE A 46 5.02 -7.70 -10.08
N VAL A 47 6.22 -7.93 -9.54
CA VAL A 47 6.45 -7.94 -8.09
C VAL A 47 6.25 -6.57 -7.47
N ILE A 48 6.69 -5.50 -8.14
CA ILE A 48 6.48 -4.13 -7.65
C ILE A 48 5.00 -3.74 -7.79
N SER A 49 4.38 -4.07 -8.92
CA SER A 49 2.96 -3.76 -9.20
C SER A 49 1.99 -4.52 -8.30
N ALA A 50 2.42 -5.62 -7.67
CA ALA A 50 1.66 -6.30 -6.62
C ALA A 50 1.46 -5.44 -5.35
N GLY A 51 2.05 -4.23 -5.28
CA GLY A 51 1.71 -3.24 -4.26
C GLY A 51 0.34 -2.62 -4.54
N ILE A 52 -0.71 -3.19 -3.95
CA ILE A 52 -2.12 -2.78 -4.16
C ILE A 52 -2.44 -1.43 -3.48
N GLU A 53 -1.52 -0.81 -2.74
CA GLU A 53 -1.75 0.50 -2.12
C GLU A 53 -1.05 1.63 -2.88
N PRO A 54 -1.65 2.85 -2.93
CA PRO A 54 -0.97 4.03 -3.45
C PRO A 54 0.31 4.31 -2.66
N GLY A 55 1.36 4.83 -3.30
CA GLY A 55 2.65 5.12 -2.64
C GLY A 55 3.47 3.87 -2.25
N LEU A 56 2.82 2.73 -2.02
CA LEU A 56 3.48 1.45 -1.78
C LEU A 56 4.29 0.98 -2.99
N ILE A 57 3.86 1.32 -4.21
CA ILE A 57 4.59 1.03 -5.46
C ILE A 57 5.96 1.73 -5.46
N VAL A 58 5.99 3.04 -5.21
CA VAL A 58 7.24 3.83 -5.14
C VAL A 58 8.13 3.33 -4.00
N ARG A 59 7.56 3.09 -2.81
CA ARG A 59 8.31 2.56 -1.68
C ARG A 59 8.88 1.17 -1.96
N ARG A 60 8.12 0.28 -2.60
CA ARG A 60 8.60 -1.04 -3.04
C ARG A 60 9.67 -0.92 -4.12
N ALA A 61 9.56 0.04 -5.04
CA ALA A 61 10.58 0.29 -6.04
C ALA A 61 11.91 0.70 -5.39
N ILE A 62 11.90 1.67 -4.46
CA ILE A 62 13.10 2.09 -3.72
C ILE A 62 13.72 0.92 -2.95
N HIS A 63 12.89 0.18 -2.20
CA HIS A 63 13.33 -1.00 -1.46
C HIS A 63 13.87 -2.10 -2.39
N ARG A 64 13.32 -2.23 -3.60
CA ARG A 64 13.81 -3.17 -4.61
C ARG A 64 15.20 -2.77 -5.11
N ILE A 65 15.44 -1.47 -5.36
CA ILE A 65 16.78 -0.96 -5.70
C ILE A 65 17.74 -1.29 -4.54
N GLY A 66 17.44 -0.82 -3.33
CA GLY A 66 18.32 -0.98 -2.18
C GLY A 66 18.68 -2.44 -1.91
N GLY A 67 17.67 -3.32 -1.83
CA GLY A 67 17.87 -4.74 -1.57
C GLY A 67 18.60 -5.48 -2.69
N THR A 68 18.27 -5.20 -3.97
CA THR A 68 18.94 -5.87 -5.09
C THR A 68 20.38 -5.41 -5.23
N PHE A 69 20.68 -4.10 -5.19
CA PHE A 69 22.06 -3.62 -5.29
C PHE A 69 22.93 -4.07 -4.11
N ALA A 70 22.39 -4.07 -2.88
CA ALA A 70 23.10 -4.62 -1.72
C ALA A 70 23.41 -6.12 -1.91
N ALA A 71 22.46 -6.90 -2.44
CA ALA A 71 22.68 -8.31 -2.72
C ALA A 71 23.73 -8.51 -3.82
N LEU A 72 23.65 -7.76 -4.92
CA LEU A 72 24.61 -7.85 -6.02
C LEU A 72 26.04 -7.52 -5.58
N LEU A 73 26.22 -6.55 -4.69
CA LEU A 73 27.52 -6.20 -4.11
C LEU A 73 28.11 -7.36 -3.30
N ILE A 74 27.29 -8.05 -2.51
CA ILE A 74 27.73 -9.20 -1.68
C ILE A 74 27.85 -10.48 -2.52
N LEU A 75 27.09 -10.60 -3.61
CA LEU A 75 27.03 -11.80 -4.42
C LEU A 75 28.35 -12.10 -5.12
N ILE A 76 29.08 -11.08 -5.59
CA ILE A 76 30.38 -11.26 -6.24
C ILE A 76 31.41 -11.95 -5.31
N PRO A 77 31.75 -11.39 -4.12
CA PRO A 77 32.68 -12.06 -3.21
C PRO A 77 32.15 -13.40 -2.71
N LEU A 78 30.82 -13.53 -2.52
CA LEU A 78 30.19 -14.78 -2.13
C LEU A 78 30.39 -15.88 -3.17
N ILE A 79 30.22 -15.59 -4.46
CA ILE A 79 30.44 -16.56 -5.54
C ILE A 79 31.90 -17.05 -5.54
N TYR A 80 32.87 -16.15 -5.41
CA TYR A 80 34.28 -16.55 -5.31
C TYR A 80 34.56 -17.43 -4.08
N LEU A 81 33.96 -17.10 -2.93
CA LEU A 81 34.07 -17.92 -1.72
C LEU A 81 33.46 -19.32 -1.91
N LEU A 82 32.32 -19.41 -2.59
CA LEU A 82 31.64 -20.67 -2.89
C LEU A 82 32.43 -21.52 -3.90
N GLN A 83 33.14 -20.89 -4.84
CA GLN A 83 34.06 -21.60 -5.74
C GLN A 83 35.26 -22.20 -4.99
N LEU A 84 35.79 -21.50 -3.99
CA LEU A 84 36.87 -22.02 -3.14
C LEU A 84 36.41 -23.21 -2.28
N ASN A 85 35.15 -23.22 -1.84
CA ASN A 85 34.59 -24.32 -1.04
C ASN A 85 33.12 -24.59 -1.39
N TYR A 86 32.90 -25.50 -2.33
CA TYR A 86 31.57 -25.87 -2.83
C TYR A 86 30.63 -26.43 -1.74
N ARG A 87 31.17 -26.95 -0.62
CA ARG A 87 30.37 -27.45 0.51
C ARG A 87 29.61 -26.35 1.24
N LEU A 88 29.98 -25.08 1.03
CA LEU A 88 29.27 -23.93 1.57
C LEU A 88 27.97 -23.62 0.80
N VAL A 89 27.79 -24.13 -0.42
CA VAL A 89 26.60 -23.82 -1.25
C VAL A 89 25.29 -24.21 -0.54
N PRO A 90 25.11 -25.43 -0.01
CA PRO A 90 23.88 -25.79 0.72
C PRO A 90 23.69 -24.95 1.99
N VAL A 91 24.77 -24.61 2.70
CA VAL A 91 24.73 -23.81 3.94
C VAL A 91 24.21 -22.40 3.65
N VAL A 92 24.78 -21.74 2.64
CA VAL A 92 24.36 -20.39 2.22
C VAL A 92 22.93 -20.41 1.67
N PHE A 93 22.54 -21.47 0.95
CA PHE A 93 21.18 -21.62 0.46
C PHE A 93 20.15 -21.75 1.60
N ILE A 94 20.43 -22.56 2.62
CA ILE A 94 19.57 -22.71 3.81
C ILE A 94 19.46 -21.38 4.55
N ILE A 95 20.58 -20.69 4.78
CA ILE A 95 20.59 -19.35 5.41
C ILE A 95 19.75 -18.37 4.58
N GLY A 96 19.86 -18.42 3.25
CA GLY A 96 19.06 -17.60 2.34
C GLY A 96 17.56 -17.84 2.48
N ILE A 97 17.12 -19.10 2.56
CA ILE A 97 15.71 -19.47 2.75
C ILE A 97 15.18 -19.04 4.12
N ILE A 98 15.97 -19.24 5.18
CA ILE A 98 15.61 -18.80 6.54
C ILE A 98 15.49 -17.27 6.56
N GLY A 99 16.48 -16.57 6.02
CA GLY A 99 16.48 -15.11 5.90
C GLY A 99 15.27 -14.61 5.12
N LEU A 100 14.93 -15.25 4.00
CA LEU A 100 13.73 -14.95 3.24
C LEU A 100 12.46 -15.15 4.06
N SER A 101 12.31 -16.30 4.72
CA SER A 101 11.11 -16.65 5.50
C SER A 101 10.87 -15.68 6.65
N VAL A 102 11.93 -15.34 7.39
CA VAL A 102 11.84 -14.42 8.54
C VAL A 102 11.56 -12.99 8.07
N THR A 103 12.22 -12.54 7.00
CA THR A 103 12.08 -11.16 6.54
C THR A 103 10.79 -10.93 5.78
N ALA A 104 10.24 -11.94 5.11
CA ALA A 104 8.96 -11.85 4.41
C ALA A 104 7.79 -11.50 5.35
N LEU A 105 7.90 -11.84 6.63
CA LEU A 105 6.95 -11.45 7.68
C LEU A 105 7.00 -9.95 8.01
N ASN A 106 8.13 -9.29 7.73
CA ASN A 106 8.34 -7.87 8.02
C ASN A 106 8.19 -7.00 6.77
N THR A 107 6.95 -6.61 6.48
CA THR A 107 6.61 -5.77 5.31
C THR A 107 7.21 -4.35 5.36
N ARG A 108 7.67 -3.87 6.52
CA ARG A 108 8.25 -2.53 6.67
C ARG A 108 9.65 -2.43 6.06
N ARG A 109 10.43 -3.51 6.12
CA ARG A 109 11.79 -3.63 5.59
C ARG A 109 11.85 -4.65 4.44
N TYR A 110 11.06 -4.36 3.41
CA TYR A 110 10.99 -5.19 2.20
C TYR A 110 12.34 -5.29 1.47
N ASP A 111 13.22 -4.29 1.63
CA ASP A 111 14.60 -4.28 1.16
C ASP A 111 15.40 -5.52 1.60
N ILE A 112 15.26 -5.94 2.85
CA ILE A 112 15.96 -7.12 3.38
C ILE A 112 15.40 -8.41 2.75
N SER A 113 14.09 -8.50 2.54
CA SER A 113 13.52 -9.64 1.80
C SER A 113 14.01 -9.70 0.37
N VAL A 114 14.06 -8.56 -0.32
CA VAL A 114 14.59 -8.48 -1.70
C VAL A 114 16.05 -8.93 -1.75
N PHE A 115 16.84 -8.59 -0.74
CA PHE A 115 18.23 -9.02 -0.63
C PHE A 115 18.34 -10.54 -0.65
N PHE A 116 17.63 -11.23 0.25
CA PHE A 116 17.66 -12.70 0.32
C PHE A 116 17.03 -13.36 -0.91
N ILE A 117 15.94 -12.80 -1.46
CA ILE A 117 15.37 -13.27 -2.74
C ILE A 117 16.43 -13.25 -3.84
N THR A 118 17.18 -12.15 -3.94
CA THR A 118 18.18 -11.99 -4.99
C THR A 118 19.27 -13.06 -4.85
N ILE A 119 19.80 -13.28 -3.64
CA ILE A 119 20.80 -14.33 -3.40
C ILE A 119 20.26 -15.72 -3.75
N VAL A 120 19.07 -16.07 -3.27
CA VAL A 120 18.46 -17.39 -3.52
C VAL A 120 18.21 -17.62 -5.01
N VAL A 121 17.71 -16.60 -5.72
CA VAL A 121 17.46 -16.70 -7.17
C VAL A 121 18.75 -16.95 -7.94
N PHE A 122 19.86 -16.29 -7.59
CA PHE A 122 21.14 -16.54 -8.26
C PHE A 122 21.71 -17.93 -7.94
N LEU A 123 21.57 -18.40 -6.70
CA LEU A 123 21.98 -19.76 -6.34
C LEU A 123 21.16 -20.82 -7.09
N LEU A 124 19.85 -20.64 -7.21
CA LEU A 124 18.99 -21.54 -8.00
C LEU A 124 19.34 -21.51 -9.48
N LEU A 125 19.54 -20.31 -10.04
CA LEU A 125 19.87 -20.17 -11.45
C LEU A 125 21.22 -20.81 -11.78
N ALA A 126 22.20 -20.74 -10.87
CA ALA A 126 23.47 -21.44 -11.02
C ALA A 126 23.32 -22.98 -11.04
N GLN A 127 22.27 -23.54 -10.43
CA GLN A 127 22.01 -24.99 -10.43
C GLN A 127 21.23 -25.46 -11.66
N THR A 128 20.35 -24.62 -12.22
CA THR A 128 19.45 -25.01 -13.32
C THR A 128 19.99 -24.68 -14.72
N THR A 129 21.17 -24.07 -14.82
CA THR A 129 21.76 -23.73 -16.12
C THR A 129 22.74 -24.82 -16.52
N ASP A 130 22.29 -25.76 -17.37
CA ASP A 130 23.04 -26.96 -17.79
C ASP A 130 24.32 -26.67 -18.61
N VAL A 131 24.47 -25.45 -19.08
CA VAL A 131 25.64 -24.97 -19.82
C VAL A 131 26.23 -23.83 -19.00
N ASN A 132 27.55 -23.81 -18.81
CA ASN A 132 28.26 -22.62 -18.32
C ASN A 132 27.69 -21.43 -19.12
N SER A 133 26.90 -20.59 -18.46
CA SER A 133 26.29 -19.44 -19.10
C SER A 133 27.40 -18.72 -19.87
N PRO A 134 27.22 -18.42 -21.17
CA PRO A 134 28.26 -17.72 -21.94
C PRO A 134 28.59 -16.36 -21.30
N ALA A 135 27.67 -15.83 -20.49
CA ALA A 135 27.89 -14.68 -19.62
C ALA A 135 28.53 -15.10 -18.28
N GLY A 136 29.68 -14.50 -17.96
CA GLY A 136 30.37 -14.70 -16.69
C GLY A 136 29.57 -14.18 -15.47
N PRO A 137 29.96 -14.53 -14.23
CA PRO A 137 29.25 -14.12 -13.01
C PRO A 137 29.04 -12.59 -12.90
N PHE A 138 30.04 -11.82 -13.35
CA PHE A 138 29.98 -10.36 -13.37
C PHE A 138 28.94 -9.84 -14.37
N GLU A 139 28.87 -10.43 -15.56
CA GLU A 139 27.91 -10.05 -16.59
C GLU A 139 26.47 -10.37 -16.17
N MET A 140 26.23 -11.51 -15.51
CA MET A 140 24.92 -11.81 -14.92
C MET A 140 24.49 -10.80 -13.85
N VAL A 141 25.43 -10.41 -12.97
CA VAL A 141 25.18 -9.38 -11.93
C VAL A 141 24.80 -8.05 -12.57
N LEU A 142 25.54 -7.63 -13.59
CA LEU A 142 25.31 -6.38 -14.31
C LEU A 142 23.97 -6.41 -15.06
N ASN A 143 23.67 -7.50 -15.77
CA ASN A 143 22.39 -7.72 -16.43
C ASN A 143 21.22 -7.66 -15.44
N ARG A 144 21.39 -8.19 -14.23
CA ARG A 144 20.35 -8.09 -13.19
C ARG A 144 20.13 -6.66 -12.73
N GLY A 145 21.21 -5.90 -12.53
CA GLY A 145 21.13 -4.48 -12.20
C GLY A 145 20.35 -3.70 -13.25
N ILE A 146 20.74 -3.83 -14.52
CA ILE A 146 20.08 -3.16 -15.66
C ILE A 146 18.61 -3.55 -15.78
N CYS A 147 18.30 -4.85 -15.79
CA CYS A 147 16.92 -5.33 -15.89
C CYS A 147 16.04 -4.86 -14.73
N THR A 148 16.60 -4.75 -13.52
CA THR A 148 15.89 -4.23 -12.35
C THR A 148 15.60 -2.74 -12.51
N LEU A 149 16.57 -1.95 -12.96
CA LEU A 149 16.39 -0.52 -13.22
C LEU A 149 15.35 -0.27 -14.33
N LEU A 150 15.40 -1.04 -15.42
CA LEU A 150 14.40 -0.96 -16.50
C LEU A 150 13.00 -1.30 -16.01
N GLY A 151 12.85 -2.38 -15.25
CA GLY A 151 11.56 -2.77 -14.66
C GLY A 151 11.00 -1.69 -13.74
N ILE A 152 11.85 -1.08 -12.92
CA ILE A 152 11.48 0.03 -12.03
C ILE A 152 11.10 1.27 -12.82
N PHE A 153 11.84 1.60 -13.88
CA PHE A 153 11.54 2.73 -14.75
C PHE A 153 10.14 2.61 -15.37
N ILE A 154 9.78 1.44 -15.91
CA ILE A 154 8.44 1.18 -16.45
C ILE A 154 7.37 1.43 -15.40
N VAL A 155 7.57 0.90 -14.19
CA VAL A 155 6.60 1.06 -13.09
C VAL A 155 6.50 2.52 -12.66
N LEU A 156 7.60 3.23 -12.47
CA LEU A 156 7.58 4.64 -12.06
C LEU A 156 6.95 5.56 -13.11
N VAL A 157 7.21 5.31 -14.40
CA VAL A 157 6.57 6.06 -15.49
C VAL A 157 5.07 5.79 -15.50
N GLY A 158 4.66 4.52 -15.40
CA GLY A 158 3.26 4.16 -15.29
C GLY A 158 2.59 4.83 -14.09
N ASP A 159 3.22 4.74 -12.91
CA ASP A 159 2.74 5.32 -11.66
C ASP A 159 2.58 6.85 -11.78
N TYR A 160 3.56 7.53 -12.37
CA TYR A 160 3.51 8.97 -12.63
C TYR A 160 2.28 9.37 -13.46
N PHE A 161 1.98 8.64 -14.54
CA PHE A 161 0.79 8.90 -15.35
C PHE A 161 -0.51 8.73 -14.55
N LEU A 162 -0.64 7.68 -13.74
CA LEU A 162 -1.85 7.46 -12.93
C LEU A 162 -2.01 8.51 -11.83
N PHE A 163 -0.94 8.80 -11.09
CA PHE A 163 -1.00 9.70 -9.94
C PHE A 163 -1.08 11.16 -10.33
N GLN A 164 -0.26 11.61 -11.30
CA GLN A 164 -0.27 13.01 -11.71
C GLN A 164 -1.39 13.35 -12.71
N ALA A 165 -1.64 12.52 -13.72
CA ALA A 165 -2.61 12.88 -14.76
C ALA A 165 -4.06 12.64 -14.32
N TYR A 166 -4.33 11.56 -13.58
CA TYR A 166 -5.69 11.24 -13.12
C TYR A 166 -6.05 11.83 -11.75
N ARG A 167 -5.09 12.47 -11.06
CA ARG A 167 -5.21 12.94 -9.65
C ARG A 167 -5.74 11.82 -8.73
N TYR A 168 -5.23 10.59 -8.93
CA TYR A 168 -5.77 9.39 -8.29
C TYR A 168 -5.76 9.48 -6.76
N SER A 169 -4.69 10.00 -6.14
CA SER A 169 -4.60 10.12 -4.68
C SER A 169 -5.67 11.04 -4.10
N GLN A 170 -5.99 12.15 -4.76
CA GLN A 170 -7.05 13.07 -4.32
C GLN A 170 -8.42 12.38 -4.37
N LYS A 171 -8.73 11.73 -5.50
CA LYS A 171 -9.99 11.01 -5.70
C LYS A 171 -10.13 9.83 -4.73
N LEU A 172 -9.03 9.12 -4.47
CA LEU A 172 -9.00 8.03 -3.50
C LEU A 172 -9.12 8.53 -2.06
N TYR A 173 -8.47 9.64 -1.70
CA TYR A 173 -8.62 10.24 -0.38
C TYR A 173 -10.07 10.66 -0.15
N LEU A 174 -10.70 11.34 -1.12
CA LEU A 174 -12.12 11.70 -1.05
C LEU A 174 -13.02 10.46 -0.89
N PHE A 175 -12.73 9.36 -1.61
CA PHE A 175 -13.45 8.10 -1.41
C PHE A 175 -13.35 7.60 0.04
N HIS A 176 -12.16 7.63 0.64
CA HIS A 176 -11.98 7.28 2.05
C HIS A 176 -12.68 8.26 3.00
N GLN A 177 -12.69 9.57 2.71
CA GLN A 177 -13.44 10.56 3.49
C GLN A 177 -14.93 10.22 3.50
N MET A 178 -15.51 9.93 2.33
CA MET A 178 -16.91 9.52 2.20
C MET A 178 -17.20 8.20 2.92
N MET A 179 -16.29 7.22 2.83
CA MET A 179 -16.44 5.92 3.49
C MET A 179 -16.50 6.08 5.01
N VAL A 180 -15.54 6.79 5.60
CA VAL A 180 -15.46 7.01 7.06
C VAL A 180 -16.65 7.83 7.54
N TYR A 181 -17.03 8.88 6.81
CA TYR A 181 -18.19 9.70 7.13
C TYR A 181 -19.50 8.87 7.16
N ASN A 182 -19.71 8.05 6.14
CA ASN A 182 -20.89 7.17 6.06
C ASN A 182 -20.86 6.09 7.15
N PHE A 183 -19.68 5.54 7.45
CA PHE A 183 -19.49 4.58 8.52
C PHE A 183 -19.88 5.16 9.89
N PHE A 184 -19.39 6.35 10.24
CA PHE A 184 -19.72 6.98 11.53
C PHE A 184 -21.21 7.31 11.66
N ASN A 185 -21.84 7.82 10.59
CA ASN A 185 -23.28 8.03 10.58
C ASN A 185 -24.07 6.73 10.77
N LYS A 186 -23.60 5.63 10.19
CA LYS A 186 -24.23 4.31 10.37
C LYS A 186 -24.10 3.83 11.81
N ILE A 187 -22.90 3.89 12.40
CA ILE A 187 -22.65 3.44 13.77
C ILE A 187 -23.48 4.23 14.78
N VAL A 188 -23.55 5.56 14.68
CA VAL A 188 -24.35 6.36 15.62
C VAL A 188 -25.84 6.01 15.51
N LYS A 189 -26.35 5.74 14.30
CA LYS A 189 -27.73 5.25 14.13
C LYS A 189 -27.93 3.87 14.77
N GLU A 190 -26.95 2.98 14.67
CA GLU A 190 -27.00 1.66 15.34
C GLU A 190 -26.97 1.82 16.86
N ILE A 191 -26.13 2.69 17.42
CA ILE A 191 -26.08 2.97 18.88
C ILE A 191 -27.44 3.43 19.39
N ILE A 192 -28.09 4.37 18.68
CA ILE A 192 -29.43 4.86 19.05
C ILE A 192 -30.48 3.73 18.98
N LYS A 193 -30.38 2.84 17.99
CA LYS A 193 -31.30 1.69 17.83
C LYS A 193 -31.08 0.58 18.87
N CYS A 194 -29.86 0.38 19.34
CA CYS A 194 -29.57 -0.58 20.42
C CYS A 194 -30.31 -0.25 21.73
N ARG A 195 -30.81 0.98 21.89
CA ARG A 195 -31.69 1.33 23.02
C ARG A 195 -33.07 0.66 22.92
N THR A 196 -33.59 0.50 21.70
CA THR A 196 -34.93 -0.05 21.44
C THR A 196 -34.91 -1.56 21.19
N GLU A 197 -33.85 -2.06 20.57
CA GLU A 197 -33.64 -3.47 20.27
C GLU A 197 -32.67 -4.01 21.33
N LYS A 198 -33.07 -4.96 22.20
CA LYS A 198 -32.26 -5.55 23.29
C LYS A 198 -31.02 -6.30 22.78
N ILE A 199 -30.10 -5.58 22.15
CA ILE A 199 -28.87 -6.10 21.54
C ILE A 199 -27.84 -6.29 22.64
N ASN A 200 -27.04 -7.36 22.53
CA ASN A 200 -25.93 -7.57 23.44
C ASN A 200 -24.84 -6.50 23.21
N THR A 201 -24.78 -5.55 24.14
CA THR A 201 -23.90 -4.41 24.08
C THR A 201 -22.42 -4.76 24.04
N PHE A 202 -22.01 -5.80 24.77
CA PHE A 202 -20.61 -6.20 24.84
C PHE A 202 -20.09 -6.61 23.46
N ILE A 203 -20.85 -7.46 22.76
CA ILE A 203 -20.54 -7.92 21.40
C ILE A 203 -20.53 -6.73 20.43
N PHE A 204 -21.45 -5.78 20.58
CA PHE A 204 -21.49 -4.58 19.75
C PHE A 204 -20.21 -3.74 19.90
N VAL A 205 -19.77 -3.48 21.14
CA VAL A 205 -18.57 -2.66 21.41
C VAL A 205 -17.29 -3.34 20.92
N GLU A 206 -17.18 -4.66 21.10
CA GLU A 206 -16.04 -5.43 20.57
C GLU A 206 -15.98 -5.36 19.04
N LYS A 207 -17.12 -5.59 18.37
CA LYS A 207 -17.22 -5.49 16.90
C LYS A 207 -16.92 -4.08 16.41
N LEU A 208 -17.41 -3.07 17.12
CA LEU A 208 -17.18 -1.66 16.80
C LEU A 208 -15.69 -1.33 16.80
N ARG A 209 -14.92 -1.78 17.79
CA ARG A 209 -13.46 -1.54 17.85
C ARG A 209 -12.77 -2.06 16.60
N SER A 210 -13.04 -3.30 16.20
CA SER A 210 -12.47 -3.93 15.01
C SER A 210 -12.89 -3.20 13.72
N GLN A 211 -14.14 -2.78 13.62
CA GLN A 211 -14.65 -2.03 12.47
C GLN A 211 -14.06 -0.62 12.35
N VAL A 212 -13.90 0.08 13.49
CA VAL A 212 -13.27 1.42 13.53
C VAL A 212 -11.84 1.32 13.01
N ILE A 213 -11.04 0.36 13.47
CA ILE A 213 -9.67 0.15 12.99
C ILE A 213 -9.67 -0.11 11.49
N LYS A 214 -10.51 -1.05 11.03
CA LYS A 214 -10.59 -1.44 9.62
C LYS A 214 -10.98 -0.28 8.70
N ASN A 215 -11.93 0.56 9.10
CA ASN A 215 -12.44 1.66 8.27
C ASN A 215 -11.61 2.95 8.38
N CYS A 216 -10.91 3.18 9.49
CA CYS A 216 -10.10 4.39 9.70
C CYS A 216 -8.63 4.21 9.26
N ALA A 217 -8.07 3.00 9.25
CA ALA A 217 -6.68 2.80 8.80
C ALA A 217 -6.44 3.27 7.34
N PRO A 218 -7.34 3.02 6.37
CA PRO A 218 -7.13 3.46 4.98
C PRO A 218 -7.11 4.99 4.79
N ILE A 219 -7.85 5.75 5.60
CA ILE A 219 -7.84 7.22 5.50
C ILE A 219 -6.53 7.81 6.03
N GLU A 220 -5.94 7.21 7.07
CA GLU A 220 -4.62 7.61 7.58
C GLU A 220 -3.55 7.39 6.49
N ILE A 221 -3.49 6.19 5.90
CA ILE A 221 -2.55 5.85 4.82
C ILE A 221 -2.74 6.76 3.59
N SER A 222 -3.98 6.96 3.15
CA SER A 222 -4.24 7.83 1.99
C SER A 222 -3.92 9.29 2.26
N SER A 223 -4.02 9.80 3.49
CA SER A 223 -3.54 11.15 3.81
C SER A 223 -2.03 11.30 3.74
N GLU A 224 -1.26 10.32 4.22
CA GLU A 224 0.20 10.35 4.11
C GLU A 224 0.63 10.36 2.64
N ASN A 225 0.06 9.45 1.84
CA ASN A 225 0.31 9.38 0.40
C ASN A 225 -0.03 10.68 -0.31
N LEU A 226 -1.17 11.29 0.03
CA LEU A 226 -1.59 12.56 -0.55
C LEU A 226 -0.58 13.66 -0.22
N LYS A 227 -0.15 13.79 1.04
CA LYS A 227 0.81 14.82 1.46
C LYS A 227 2.18 14.71 0.77
N LEU A 228 2.57 13.52 0.34
CA LEU A 228 3.81 13.26 -0.39
C LEU A 228 3.75 13.70 -1.87
N GLU A 229 2.56 14.00 -2.41
CA GLU A 229 2.45 14.51 -3.77
C GLU A 229 2.98 15.96 -3.89
N VAL A 230 3.90 16.16 -4.84
CA VAL A 230 4.63 17.41 -5.06
C VAL A 230 3.71 18.60 -5.42
N LYS A 231 2.55 18.34 -6.04
CA LYS A 231 1.66 19.38 -6.59
C LYS A 231 0.51 19.80 -5.67
N ILE A 232 0.51 19.39 -4.40
CA ILE A 232 -0.60 19.72 -3.50
C ILE A 232 -0.44 21.11 -2.88
N ASN A 233 -1.46 21.94 -3.06
CA ASN A 233 -1.57 23.26 -2.45
C ASN A 233 -1.53 23.18 -0.91
N SER A 234 -0.94 24.18 -0.27
CA SER A 234 -0.85 24.27 1.20
C SER A 234 -2.23 24.20 1.86
N GLU A 235 -3.23 24.86 1.27
CA GLU A 235 -4.62 24.82 1.73
C GLU A 235 -5.21 23.41 1.76
N THR A 236 -4.92 22.59 0.74
CA THR A 236 -5.38 21.20 0.69
C THR A 236 -4.73 20.36 1.79
N LYS A 237 -3.45 20.58 2.10
CA LYS A 237 -2.76 19.91 3.21
C LYS A 237 -3.38 20.27 4.55
N GLU A 238 -3.69 21.55 4.75
CA GLU A 238 -4.38 22.02 5.96
C GLU A 238 -5.76 21.38 6.12
N ARG A 239 -6.56 21.31 5.05
CA ARG A 239 -7.86 20.61 5.08
C ARG A 239 -7.73 19.13 5.42
N VAL A 240 -6.70 18.44 4.91
CA VAL A 240 -6.38 17.04 5.29
C VAL A 240 -6.10 16.94 6.78
N ASP A 241 -5.29 17.84 7.33
CA ASP A 241 -4.92 17.84 8.75
C ASP A 241 -6.14 18.06 9.65
N ILE A 242 -6.94 19.09 9.34
CA ILE A 242 -8.18 19.38 10.06
C ILE A 242 -9.14 18.18 9.99
N PHE A 243 -9.25 17.52 8.83
CA PHE A 243 -10.07 16.34 8.68
C PHE A 243 -9.58 15.19 9.56
N GLN A 244 -8.27 14.87 9.55
CA GLN A 244 -7.70 13.79 10.35
C GLN A 244 -7.88 14.01 11.86
N GLU A 245 -7.66 15.23 12.33
CA GLU A 245 -7.94 15.59 13.73
C GLU A 245 -9.41 15.40 14.07
N THR A 246 -10.30 15.86 13.18
CA THR A 246 -11.75 15.72 13.38
C THR A 246 -12.18 14.25 13.42
N ILE A 247 -11.63 13.38 12.56
CA ILE A 247 -11.89 11.93 12.59
C ILE A 247 -11.41 11.31 13.90
N ARG A 248 -10.24 11.71 14.41
CA ARG A 248 -9.71 11.24 15.69
C ARG A 248 -10.63 11.61 16.85
N ASP A 249 -11.19 12.82 16.83
CA ASP A 249 -12.13 13.28 17.85
C ASP A 249 -13.49 12.58 17.74
N ILE A 250 -14.01 12.38 16.53
CA ILE A 250 -15.23 11.60 16.30
C ILE A 250 -15.05 10.17 16.81
N ARG A 251 -13.88 9.55 16.55
CA ARG A 251 -13.57 8.20 17.04
C ARG A 251 -13.67 8.12 18.56
N ARG A 252 -13.07 9.06 19.28
CA ARG A 252 -13.16 9.14 20.75
C ARG A 252 -14.60 9.33 21.22
N LEU A 253 -15.33 10.23 20.55
CA LEU A 253 -16.70 10.56 20.90
C LEU A 253 -17.67 9.38 20.70
N ILE A 254 -17.46 8.54 19.67
CA ILE A 254 -18.26 7.32 19.46
C ILE A 254 -18.11 6.35 20.64
N PHE A 255 -16.88 6.15 21.15
CA PHE A 255 -16.71 5.30 22.33
C PHE A 255 -17.29 5.95 23.59
N ALA A 256 -17.20 7.27 23.73
CA ALA A 256 -17.87 7.99 24.81
C ALA A 256 -19.40 7.83 24.75
N LEU A 257 -19.99 7.90 23.55
CA LEU A 257 -21.41 7.62 23.31
C LEU A 257 -21.81 6.20 23.71
N CYS A 258 -20.98 5.20 23.37
CA CYS A 258 -21.23 3.83 23.81
C CYS A 258 -21.23 3.72 25.34
N VAL A 259 -20.31 4.39 26.04
CA VAL A 259 -20.25 4.37 27.51
C VAL A 259 -21.46 5.10 28.11
N SER A 260 -21.79 6.30 27.61
CA SER A 260 -22.93 7.07 28.13
C SER A 260 -24.24 6.32 27.96
N GLU A 261 -24.42 5.67 26.80
CA GLU A 261 -25.68 5.03 26.46
C GLU A 261 -25.83 3.63 27.07
N PHE A 262 -24.75 2.87 27.11
CA PHE A 262 -24.83 1.46 27.49
C PHE A 262 -24.39 1.14 28.92
N VAL A 263 -23.56 1.99 29.53
CA VAL A 263 -23.05 1.77 30.89
C VAL A 263 -23.70 2.73 31.87
N LEU A 264 -23.72 4.02 31.53
CA LEU A 264 -24.26 5.06 32.42
C LEU A 264 -25.77 5.25 32.28
N HIS A 265 -26.36 4.81 31.15
CA HIS A 265 -27.78 4.99 30.80
C HIS A 265 -28.28 6.44 31.01
N SER A 266 -27.41 7.43 30.83
CA SER A 266 -27.72 8.83 31.10
C SER A 266 -28.12 9.53 29.82
N THR A 267 -29.40 9.87 29.70
CA THR A 267 -29.97 10.51 28.51
C THR A 267 -29.35 11.87 28.24
N THR A 268 -29.07 12.65 29.29
CA THR A 268 -28.52 14.00 29.18
C THR A 268 -27.09 14.01 28.64
N THR A 269 -26.25 13.05 29.05
CA THR A 269 -24.88 12.93 28.55
C THR A 269 -24.84 12.39 27.14
N THR A 270 -25.69 11.41 26.80
CA THR A 270 -25.82 10.91 25.42
C THR A 270 -26.28 12.02 24.47
N GLU A 271 -27.29 12.81 24.82
CA GLU A 271 -27.76 13.92 23.99
C GLU A 271 -26.66 14.96 23.74
N LYS A 272 -25.89 15.30 24.78
CA LYS A 272 -24.73 16.20 24.66
C LYS A 272 -23.70 15.65 23.68
N HIS A 273 -23.35 14.36 23.80
CA HIS A 273 -22.40 13.72 22.89
C HIS A 273 -22.94 13.62 21.46
N LEU A 274 -24.25 13.39 21.26
CA LEU A 274 -24.87 13.39 19.93
C LEU A 274 -24.84 14.77 19.27
N LEU A 275 -25.04 15.84 20.04
CA LEU A 275 -24.92 17.21 19.54
C LEU A 275 -23.48 17.52 19.14
N GLN A 276 -22.51 17.16 19.98
CA GLN A 276 -21.10 17.30 19.66
C GLN A 276 -20.71 16.47 18.41
N PHE A 277 -21.29 15.28 18.24
CA PHE A 277 -21.07 14.44 17.07
C PHE A 277 -21.56 15.13 15.80
N LYS A 278 -22.75 15.73 15.81
CA LYS A 278 -23.27 16.49 14.66
C LYS A 278 -22.35 17.66 14.28
N ILE A 279 -21.83 18.39 15.27
CA ILE A 279 -20.87 19.49 15.05
C ILE A 279 -19.60 18.97 14.36
N LEU A 280 -19.00 17.90 14.89
CA LEU A 280 -17.79 17.32 14.32
C LEU A 280 -18.03 16.73 12.93
N MET A 281 -19.19 16.10 12.68
CA MET A 281 -19.54 15.59 11.36
C MET A 281 -19.69 16.73 10.33
N ASN A 282 -20.29 17.86 10.71
CA ASN A 282 -20.34 19.04 9.85
C ASN A 282 -18.94 19.61 9.58
N LYS A 283 -18.09 19.70 10.62
CA LYS A 283 -16.69 20.10 10.46
C LYS A 283 -15.95 19.15 9.51
N ALA A 284 -16.13 17.84 9.64
CA ALA A 284 -15.53 16.85 8.76
C ALA A 284 -15.99 17.04 7.30
N ARG A 285 -17.30 17.24 7.08
CA ARG A 285 -17.87 17.47 5.74
C ARG A 285 -17.34 18.73 5.07
N ASN A 286 -17.18 19.82 5.83
CA ASN A 286 -16.67 21.09 5.31
C ASN A 286 -15.20 21.00 4.88
N ASN A 287 -14.46 20.00 5.38
CA ASN A 287 -13.05 19.76 5.03
C ASN A 287 -12.88 18.62 4.01
N PHE A 288 -13.93 18.28 3.26
CA PHE A 288 -13.79 17.37 2.13
C PHE A 288 -12.97 18.01 1.01
N ILE A 289 -12.11 17.21 0.37
CA ILE A 289 -11.29 17.66 -0.74
C ILE A 289 -12.05 17.35 -2.03
N TYR A 290 -12.95 18.25 -2.42
CA TYR A 290 -13.62 18.17 -3.71
C TYR A 290 -12.61 18.51 -4.82
N THR A 291 -12.59 17.70 -5.87
CA THR A 291 -11.84 17.98 -7.09
C THR A 291 -12.77 18.68 -8.08
N GLU A 292 -12.27 19.65 -8.85
CA GLU A 292 -13.05 20.37 -9.88
C GLU A 292 -13.75 19.41 -10.87
N ASP A 293 -13.09 18.31 -11.27
CA ASP A 293 -13.66 17.23 -12.09
C ASP A 293 -14.87 16.47 -11.50
N ILE A 294 -15.22 16.69 -10.23
CA ILE A 294 -16.32 16.00 -9.52
C ILE A 294 -17.54 16.92 -9.37
N LEU A 295 -17.37 18.20 -9.71
CA LEU A 295 -18.41 19.22 -9.76
C LEU A 295 -19.04 19.36 -11.16
N GLU A 296 -18.32 18.99 -12.22
CA GLU A 296 -18.84 18.75 -13.58
C GLU A 296 -19.43 17.34 -13.75
#